data_AF-A0A954C6M9-F1
#
_entry.id   AF-A0A954C6M9-F1
#
_cell.length_a   1.000
_cell.length_b   1.000
_cell.length_c   1.000
_cell.angle_alpha   90.00
_cell.angle_beta   90.00
_cell.angle_gamma   90.00
#
_symmetry.space_group_name_H-M   'P 1'
#
loop_
_entity.id
_entity.type
_entity.pdbx_description
1 polymer ?
#
loop_
_entity_poly.entity_id
_entity_poly.type
_entity_poly.pdbx_seq_one_letter_code
_entity_poly.pdbx_strand_id
1 'polypeptide(L)'
;MPSEFAENSDGTAPTGADAASDAPMAEPHVARSLELRHDPEAIRQSFETGEYPYTSKMRRNVYERRKAALQVELLKAQRWIKETDQRIVILFEGRDAAGKGGTIKRFMEHLNPRGATVVALEKPSDVERGQWFFQRYIAHLPT
;
A
#
# COMPACT_ATOMS: atom_id res chain seq x y z
N MET A 1 -62.33 -5.00 38.13
CA MET A 1 -61.97 -5.36 39.52
C MET A 1 -63.02 -6.34 40.02
N PRO A 2 -62.69 -7.41 40.78
CA PRO A 2 -61.42 -7.72 41.47
C PRO A 2 -60.82 -9.11 41.07
N SER A 3 -59.50 -9.27 41.02
CA SER A 3 -58.57 -9.86 42.02
C SER A 3 -58.62 -11.39 42.18
N GLU A 4 -57.51 -12.08 41.94
CA GLU A 4 -56.83 -12.86 42.98
C GLU A 4 -55.41 -13.30 42.54
N PHE A 5 -54.51 -13.25 43.52
CA PHE A 5 -53.06 -13.47 43.49
C PHE A 5 -52.77 -14.81 44.22
N ALA A 6 -51.86 -15.62 43.70
CA ALA A 6 -51.10 -16.70 44.36
C ALA A 6 -50.03 -17.17 43.34
N GLU A 7 -48.78 -17.52 43.62
CA GLU A 7 -48.07 -17.87 44.85
C GLU A 7 -46.55 -18.06 44.52
N ASN A 8 -45.70 -17.92 45.56
CA ASN A 8 -44.45 -18.67 45.85
C ASN A 8 -43.22 -18.56 44.91
N SER A 9 -42.05 -18.03 45.30
CA SER A 9 -41.08 -18.30 46.39
C SER A 9 -39.88 -19.18 45.96
N ASP A 10 -38.71 -18.77 46.44
CA ASP A 10 -37.34 -19.14 46.08
C ASP A 10 -36.97 -20.64 46.04
N GLY A 11 -36.04 -20.99 45.13
CA GLY A 11 -35.27 -22.22 45.14
C GLY A 11 -33.85 -22.00 44.61
N THR A 12 -32.85 -22.07 45.49
CA THR A 12 -31.41 -21.90 45.21
C THR A 12 -30.69 -23.24 45.06
N ALA A 13 -29.62 -23.22 44.23
CA ALA A 13 -28.44 -24.11 44.12
C ALA A 13 -28.50 -25.30 43.11
N PRO A 14 -27.35 -25.77 42.53
CA PRO A 14 -25.96 -25.51 42.92
C PRO A 14 -24.94 -25.13 41.81
N THR A 15 -23.80 -24.67 42.32
CA THR A 15 -22.43 -24.55 41.78
C THR A 15 -21.96 -25.55 40.72
N GLY A 16 -21.26 -25.03 39.71
CA GLY A 16 -20.27 -25.73 38.88
C GLY A 16 -19.12 -24.77 38.56
N ALA A 17 -17.90 -25.18 38.90
CA ALA A 17 -16.64 -24.47 38.67
C ALA A 17 -16.16 -24.59 37.21
N ASP A 18 -15.08 -23.88 36.91
CA ASP A 18 -14.20 -23.98 35.73
C ASP A 18 -14.71 -23.23 34.47
N ALA A 19 -13.93 -22.41 33.76
CA ALA A 19 -12.50 -22.15 33.76
C ALA A 19 -12.25 -20.71 33.25
N ALA A 20 -11.17 -20.10 33.72
CA ALA A 20 -10.61 -18.89 33.14
C ALA A 20 -10.38 -19.10 31.63
N SER A 21 -11.09 -18.37 30.77
CA SER A 21 -10.65 -18.18 29.40
C SER A 21 -9.62 -17.06 29.40
N ASP A 22 -8.39 -17.46 29.70
CA ASP A 22 -7.17 -16.69 29.51
C ASP A 22 -6.95 -16.56 27.99
N ALA A 23 -7.74 -15.67 27.36
CA ALA A 23 -7.44 -15.22 26.01
C ALA A 23 -6.15 -14.39 26.13
N PRO A 24 -5.05 -14.77 25.46
CA PRO A 24 -3.81 -14.05 25.61
C PRO A 24 -4.08 -12.61 25.19
N MET A 25 -3.89 -11.70 26.15
CA MET A 25 -3.93 -10.26 25.95
C MET A 25 -3.09 -9.95 24.72
N ALA A 26 -3.76 -9.54 23.63
CA ALA A 26 -3.10 -9.20 22.39
C ALA A 26 -1.94 -8.26 22.70
N GLU A 27 -0.72 -8.68 22.36
CA GLU A 27 0.46 -7.88 22.61
C GLU A 27 0.23 -6.45 22.09
N PRO A 28 0.67 -5.43 22.83
CA PRO A 28 0.38 -4.05 22.46
C PRO A 28 0.89 -3.82 21.04
N HIS A 29 -0.03 -3.57 20.09
CA HIS A 29 0.23 -3.34 18.65
C HIS A 29 1.39 -2.35 18.38
N VAL A 30 1.72 -1.51 19.35
CA VAL A 30 2.81 -0.52 19.33
C VAL A 30 4.21 -1.16 19.37
N ALA A 31 4.42 -2.25 20.12
CA ALA A 31 5.72 -2.91 20.22
C ALA A 31 6.07 -3.66 18.92
N ARG A 32 5.13 -4.47 18.43
CA ARG A 32 5.23 -5.21 17.16
C ARG A 32 5.53 -4.28 15.97
N SER A 33 4.92 -3.10 15.94
CA SER A 33 5.08 -2.11 14.85
C SER A 33 6.35 -1.26 14.91
N LEU A 34 7.17 -1.36 15.97
CA LEU A 34 8.51 -0.76 16.03
C LEU A 34 9.58 -1.76 15.55
N GLU A 35 9.45 -3.03 15.91
CA GLU A 35 10.32 -4.12 15.44
C GLU A 35 10.16 -4.37 13.94
N LEU A 36 8.91 -4.37 13.45
CA LEU A 36 8.58 -4.47 12.03
C LEU A 36 9.24 -3.38 11.15
N ARG A 37 9.67 -2.24 11.71
CA ARG A 37 10.19 -1.12 10.89
C ARG A 37 11.54 -1.40 10.27
N HIS A 38 12.29 -2.33 10.84
CA HIS A 38 13.67 -2.60 10.47
C HIS A 38 13.91 -4.03 9.98
N ASP A 39 12.88 -4.89 10.04
CA ASP A 39 12.93 -6.24 9.49
C ASP A 39 12.32 -6.28 8.08
N PRO A 40 13.13 -6.47 7.02
CA PRO A 40 12.63 -6.55 5.65
C PRO A 40 11.64 -7.70 5.42
N GLU A 41 11.82 -8.83 6.11
CA GLU A 41 10.99 -10.02 5.90
C GLU A 41 9.61 -9.82 6.51
N ALA A 42 9.58 -9.22 7.70
CA ALA A 42 8.33 -8.93 8.37
C ALA A 42 7.53 -7.83 7.66
N ILE A 43 8.20 -6.86 7.02
CA ILE A 43 7.55 -5.88 6.12
C ILE A 43 6.95 -6.59 4.91
N ARG A 44 7.71 -7.50 4.28
CA ARG A 44 7.26 -8.26 3.11
C ARG A 44 6.01 -9.07 3.43
N GLN A 45 6.05 -9.86 4.51
CA GLN A 45 4.91 -10.67 4.95
C GLN A 45 3.67 -9.81 5.16
N SER A 46 3.83 -8.64 5.79
CA SER A 46 2.72 -7.69 6.00
C SER A 46 2.11 -7.24 4.67
N PHE A 47 2.92 -6.97 3.64
CA PHE A 47 2.39 -6.62 2.31
C PHE A 47 1.68 -7.79 1.61
N GLU A 48 2.16 -9.02 1.77
CA GLU A 48 1.53 -10.22 1.21
C GLU A 48 0.17 -10.53 1.87
N THR A 49 0.04 -10.27 3.18
CA THR A 49 -1.22 -10.41 3.93
C THR A 49 -2.16 -9.21 3.79
N GLY A 50 -1.68 -8.10 3.22
CA GLY A 50 -2.43 -6.84 3.11
C GLY A 50 -2.47 -6.02 4.41
N GLU A 51 -1.70 -6.42 5.42
CA GLU A 51 -1.55 -5.70 6.68
C GLU A 51 -0.57 -4.52 6.53
N TYR A 52 -0.94 -3.36 7.06
CA TYR A 52 -0.06 -2.20 7.05
C TYR A 52 0.93 -2.29 8.22
N PRO A 53 2.26 -2.37 7.99
CA PRO A 53 3.23 -2.68 9.05
C PRO A 53 3.47 -1.53 10.04
N TYR A 54 2.82 -0.38 9.86
CA TYR A 54 2.96 0.79 10.71
C TYR A 54 1.64 1.18 11.36
N THR A 55 1.69 1.61 12.61
CA THR A 55 0.50 2.07 13.35
C THR A 55 -0.09 3.39 12.86
N SER A 56 0.70 4.21 12.17
CA SER A 56 0.28 5.55 11.73
C SER A 56 0.89 5.92 10.39
N LYS A 57 0.18 6.80 9.67
CA LYS A 57 0.66 7.38 8.41
C LYS A 57 1.85 8.31 8.69
N MET A 58 2.77 8.37 7.73
CA MET A 58 3.88 9.33 7.79
C MET A 58 3.35 10.76 7.91
N ARG A 59 3.89 11.52 8.86
CA ARG A 59 3.56 12.94 9.02
C ARG A 59 3.90 13.71 7.75
N ARG A 60 3.00 14.62 7.34
CA ARG A 60 3.10 15.33 6.06
C ARG A 60 4.39 16.12 5.89
N ASN A 61 4.83 16.83 6.94
CA ASN A 61 6.06 17.61 6.92
C ASN A 61 7.32 16.74 6.72
N VAL A 62 7.35 15.55 7.32
CA VAL A 62 8.44 14.59 7.12
C VAL A 62 8.43 14.04 5.69
N TYR A 63 7.23 13.69 5.19
CA TYR A 63 7.05 13.23 3.82
C TYR A 63 7.53 14.26 2.79
N GLU A 64 7.07 15.52 2.88
CA GLU A 64 7.45 16.55 1.90
C GLU A 64 8.96 16.82 1.90
N ARG A 65 9.58 16.87 3.08
CA ARG A 65 11.03 17.06 3.21
C ARG A 65 11.81 15.92 2.54
N ARG A 66 11.41 14.66 2.78
CA ARG A 66 12.06 13.49 2.17
C ARG A 66 11.82 13.44 0.67
N LYS A 67 10.59 13.73 0.23
CA LYS A 67 10.22 13.77 -1.20
C LYS A 67 11.07 14.78 -1.96
N ALA A 68 11.24 15.99 -1.42
CA ALA A 68 12.06 17.03 -2.05
C ALA A 68 13.52 16.59 -2.21
N ALA A 69 14.12 15.98 -1.17
CA ALA A 69 15.48 15.46 -1.26
C ALA A 69 15.61 14.36 -2.34
N LEU A 70 14.66 13.42 -2.40
CA LEU A 70 14.64 12.37 -3.42
C LEU A 70 14.44 12.91 -4.84
N GLN A 71 13.64 13.97 -5.01
CA GLN A 71 13.46 14.62 -6.30
C GLN A 71 14.75 15.29 -6.80
N VAL A 72 15.59 15.81 -5.90
CA VAL A 72 16.93 16.30 -6.25
C VAL A 72 17.82 15.17 -6.74
N GLU A 73 17.83 14.02 -6.07
CA GLU A 73 18.60 12.85 -6.51
C GLU A 73 18.08 12.30 -7.85
N LEU A 74 16.77 12.33 -8.06
CA LEU A 74 16.15 11.92 -9.32
C LEU A 74 16.61 12.81 -10.50
N LEU A 75 16.80 14.12 -10.28
CA LEU A 75 17.35 15.02 -11.28
C LEU A 75 18.81 14.72 -11.60
N LYS A 76 19.62 14.35 -10.60
CA LYS A 76 21.01 13.92 -10.82
C LYS A 76 21.04 12.63 -11.64
N ALA A 77 20.19 11.66 -11.31
CA ALA A 77 20.04 10.43 -12.08
C ALA A 77 19.62 10.73 -13.53
N GLN A 78 18.66 11.63 -13.76
CA GLN A 78 18.25 12.03 -15.11
C GLN A 78 19.41 12.60 -15.93
N ARG A 79 20.25 13.46 -15.34
CA ARG A 79 21.43 14.00 -16.01
C ARG A 79 22.41 12.89 -16.39
N TRP A 80 22.71 12.01 -15.45
CA TRP A 80 23.60 10.88 -15.68
C TRP A 80 23.09 9.95 -16.79
N ILE A 81 21.80 9.61 -16.80
CA ILE A 81 21.17 8.79 -17.85
C ILE A 81 21.42 9.41 -19.23
N LYS A 82 21.24 10.74 -19.35
CA LYS A 82 21.47 11.47 -20.59
C LYS A 82 22.94 11.50 -20.99
N GLU A 83 23.85 11.71 -20.04
CA GLU A 83 25.29 11.78 -20.28
C GLU A 83 25.89 10.41 -20.68
N THR A 84 25.29 9.32 -20.23
CA THR A 84 25.76 7.94 -20.44
C THR A 84 24.94 7.16 -21.48
N ASP A 85 24.03 7.84 -22.18
CA ASP A 85 23.14 7.28 -23.20
C ASP A 85 22.37 6.03 -22.72
N GLN A 86 21.96 6.03 -21.44
CA GLN A 86 21.21 4.93 -20.85
C GLN A 86 19.72 5.05 -21.15
N ARG A 87 19.06 3.90 -21.23
CA ARG A 87 17.62 3.78 -21.48
C ARG A 87 16.95 3.10 -20.30
N ILE A 88 16.00 3.78 -19.66
CA ILE A 88 15.29 3.27 -18.49
C ILE A 88 13.79 3.19 -18.78
N VAL A 89 13.20 2.04 -18.44
CA VAL A 89 11.75 1.82 -18.44
C VAL A 89 11.32 1.52 -17.01
N ILE A 90 10.28 2.21 -16.54
CA ILE A 90 9.69 2.02 -15.21
C ILE A 90 8.24 1.57 -15.39
N LEU A 91 7.93 0.35 -14.95
CA LEU A 91 6.58 -0.22 -15.00
C LEU A 91 5.87 0.00 -13.66
N PHE A 92 4.68 0.58 -13.69
CA PHE A 92 3.85 0.80 -12.51
C PHE A 92 2.65 -0.15 -12.52
N GLU A 93 2.74 -1.24 -11.74
CA GLU A 93 1.66 -2.22 -11.56
C GLU A 93 1.04 -2.17 -10.17
N GLY A 94 -0.15 -2.74 -10.03
CA GLY A 94 -0.86 -2.84 -8.76
C GLY A 94 -2.37 -2.71 -8.88
N ARG A 95 -3.07 -3.00 -7.78
CA ARG A 95 -4.54 -2.97 -7.65
C ARG A 95 -5.10 -1.57 -7.96
N ASP A 96 -6.38 -1.54 -8.32
CA ASP A 96 -7.11 -0.29 -8.45
C ASP A 96 -7.06 0.51 -7.14
N ALA A 97 -6.93 1.83 -7.27
CA ALA A 97 -6.75 2.76 -6.16
C ALA A 97 -5.49 2.55 -5.28
N ALA A 98 -4.52 1.70 -5.65
CA ALA A 98 -3.27 1.52 -4.92
C ALA A 98 -2.34 2.75 -4.91
N GLY A 99 -2.65 3.79 -5.71
CA GLY A 99 -1.91 5.05 -5.72
C GLY A 99 -0.89 5.22 -6.85
N LYS A 100 -0.91 4.35 -7.88
CA LYS A 100 0.01 4.37 -9.04
C LYS A 100 0.12 5.77 -9.67
N GLY A 101 -1.01 6.38 -10.01
CA GLY A 101 -1.04 7.72 -10.61
C GLY A 101 -0.51 8.83 -9.69
N GLY A 102 -0.72 8.69 -8.37
CA GLY A 102 -0.15 9.59 -7.38
C GLY A 102 1.37 9.52 -7.34
N THR A 103 1.93 8.31 -7.38
CA THR A 103 3.38 8.07 -7.43
C THR A 103 3.99 8.60 -8.72
N ILE A 104 3.41 8.29 -9.88
CA ILE A 104 3.87 8.81 -11.18
C ILE A 104 3.88 10.34 -11.16
N LYS A 105 2.83 10.98 -10.65
CA LYS A 105 2.76 12.43 -10.52
C LYS A 105 3.93 13.00 -9.70
N ARG A 106 4.31 12.37 -8.58
CA ARG A 106 5.45 12.86 -7.75
C ARG A 106 6.80 12.59 -8.39
N PHE A 107 6.92 11.55 -9.20
CA PHE A 107 8.11 11.27 -9.98
C PHE A 107 8.31 12.34 -11.06
N MET A 108 7.23 12.70 -11.76
CA MET A 108 7.27 13.60 -12.91
C MET A 108 7.26 15.10 -12.55
N GLU A 109 6.89 15.46 -11.32
CA GLU A 109 6.73 16.85 -10.86
C GLU A 109 7.85 17.82 -11.24
N HIS A 110 9.11 17.35 -11.16
CA HIS A 110 10.29 18.18 -11.41
C HIS A 110 11.16 17.65 -12.55
N LEU A 111 10.75 16.58 -13.23
CA LEU A 111 11.51 16.02 -14.35
C LEU A 111 11.25 16.81 -15.63
N ASN A 112 12.28 16.95 -16.48
CA ASN A 112 12.08 17.52 -17.81
C ASN A 112 11.25 16.55 -18.68
N PRO A 113 10.07 16.95 -19.17
CA PRO A 113 9.17 16.06 -19.93
C PRO A 113 9.76 15.60 -21.27
N ARG A 114 10.80 16.28 -21.79
CA ARG A 114 11.48 15.87 -23.02
C ARG A 114 12.36 14.61 -22.84
N GLY A 115 12.78 14.32 -21.61
CA GLY A 115 13.64 13.18 -21.29
C GLY A 115 12.97 12.15 -20.38
N ALA A 116 11.69 12.34 -20.05
CA ALA A 116 10.91 11.43 -19.24
C ALA A 116 9.46 11.48 -19.74
N THR A 117 9.01 10.40 -20.35
CA THR A 117 7.66 10.27 -20.90
C THR A 117 6.81 9.38 -20.01
N VAL A 118 5.54 9.75 -19.84
CA VAL A 118 4.53 8.89 -19.20
C VAL A 118 3.69 8.28 -20.29
N VAL A 119 3.61 6.96 -20.30
CA VAL A 119 2.80 6.20 -21.26
C VAL A 119 1.64 5.58 -20.49
N ALA A 120 0.43 6.00 -20.87
CA ALA A 120 -0.81 5.41 -20.37
C ALA A 120 -1.62 4.96 -21.59
N LEU A 121 -1.58 3.65 -21.87
CA LEU A 121 -2.29 3.09 -23.02
C LEU A 121 -3.77 2.89 -22.69
N GLU A 122 -4.64 3.31 -23.59
CA GLU A 122 -6.06 2.97 -23.54
C GLU A 122 -6.31 1.53 -24.01
N LYS A 123 -7.58 1.11 -23.95
CA LYS A 123 -8.01 -0.17 -24.50
C LYS A 123 -7.53 -0.31 -25.96
N PRO A 124 -7.02 -1.48 -26.36
CA PRO A 124 -6.50 -1.67 -27.71
C PRO A 124 -7.63 -1.51 -28.74
N SER A 125 -7.33 -0.73 -29.78
CA SER A 125 -8.17 -0.57 -30.97
C SER A 125 -8.34 -1.89 -31.73
N ASP A 126 -9.32 -1.95 -32.63
CA ASP A 126 -9.61 -3.14 -33.43
C ASP A 126 -8.39 -3.62 -34.22
N VAL A 127 -7.59 -2.67 -34.73
CA VAL A 127 -6.35 -2.94 -35.44
C VAL A 127 -5.29 -3.48 -34.49
N GLU A 128 -5.07 -2.83 -33.34
CA GLU A 128 -4.07 -3.28 -32.34
C GLU A 128 -4.40 -4.67 -31.77
N ARG A 129 -5.68 -5.04 -31.67
CA ARG A 129 -6.09 -6.40 -31.24
C ARG A 129 -5.72 -7.47 -32.26
N GLY A 130 -5.63 -7.13 -33.54
CA GLY A 130 -5.16 -8.04 -34.60
C GLY A 130 -3.64 -8.07 -34.77
N GLN A 131 -2.91 -7.13 -34.15
CA GLN A 131 -1.46 -7.07 -34.16
C GLN A 131 -0.84 -7.99 -33.10
N TRP A 132 0.48 -8.15 -33.16
CA TRP A 132 1.20 -8.82 -32.09
C TRP A 132 1.10 -8.02 -30.79
N PHE A 133 0.75 -8.69 -29.68
CA PHE A 133 0.45 -8.04 -28.39
C PHE A 133 1.49 -7.00 -27.94
N PHE A 134 2.79 -7.29 -28.12
CA PHE A 134 3.87 -6.40 -27.69
C PHE A 134 4.13 -5.22 -28.62
N GLN A 135 3.62 -5.26 -29.86
CA GLN A 135 3.90 -4.26 -30.89
C GLN A 135 3.54 -2.85 -30.44
N ARG A 136 2.39 -2.67 -29.79
CA ARG A 136 1.95 -1.37 -29.27
C ARG A 136 2.84 -0.83 -28.15
N TYR A 137 3.43 -1.70 -27.33
CA TYR A 137 4.29 -1.28 -26.21
C TYR A 137 5.70 -0.93 -26.69
N ILE A 138 6.24 -1.70 -27.64
CA ILE A 138 7.58 -1.47 -28.20
C ILE A 138 7.68 -0.08 -28.84
N ALA A 139 6.59 0.40 -29.46
CA ALA A 139 6.52 1.74 -30.05
C ALA A 139 6.75 2.89 -29.04
N HIS A 140 6.67 2.61 -27.73
CA HIS A 140 6.87 3.59 -26.67
C HIS A 140 8.17 3.40 -25.88
N LEU A 141 9.02 2.44 -26.28
CA LEU A 141 10.31 2.27 -25.61
C LEU A 141 11.23 3.48 -25.88
N PRO A 142 12.05 3.86 -24.89
CA PRO A 142 12.99 4.96 -25.05
C PRO A 142 14.01 4.65 -26.16
N THR A 143 14.27 5.64 -27.00
CA THR A 143 15.23 5.60 -28.11
C THR A 143 16.58 6.13 -27.70
#